data_AF-A0A2D5YQ36-F1
#
_entry.id   AF-A0A2D5YQ36-F1
#
_cell.length_a   1.000
_cell.length_b   1.000
_cell.length_c   1.000
_cell.angle_alpha   90.00
_cell.angle_beta   90.00
_cell.angle_gamma   90.00
#
_symmetry.space_group_name_H-M   'P 1'
#
loop_
_entity.id
_entity.type
_entity.pdbx_description
1 polymer ?
#
loop_
_entity_poly.entity_id
_entity_poly.type
_entity_poly.pdbx_seq_one_letter_code
_entity_poly.pdbx_strand_id
1 'polypeptide(L)'
;LLIPTIAFGQFYNPIGGIDFDHDPTYRRSIELDNEEVKSCSVMREDREFLLNKKNYSLEELFSLVSTTESGKKVVKEIEKLLNDKKLKIVNFSKSIRLSRGLSKKTVALYDFTLKTPTIFINFEDEIGLAAHFFVHEATHALDDLIPEEYEVDMIYYKAYKDFQKLFGLDTEPMKDLTPYQTEVMERVWDTKELYRNIHSYRAERFAFDQQGVFTEDILNFDDCYMDYVEEHKKVNGLKLYVETPDSHIFNAYGIDRKYIQK
;
A
#
# COMPACT_ATOMS: atom_id res chain seq x y z
N LEU A 1 23.98 10.81 1.37
CA LEU A 1 23.04 10.37 0.32
C LEU A 1 22.11 9.33 0.93
N LEU A 2 21.07 9.80 1.59
CA LEU A 2 20.00 9.00 2.20
C LEU A 2 18.72 9.58 1.61
N ILE A 3 18.14 8.88 0.65
CA ILE A 3 16.80 9.19 0.12
C ILE A 3 15.85 8.37 1.01
N PRO A 4 14.98 9.01 1.82
CA PRO A 4 14.06 8.29 2.67
C PRO A 4 13.01 7.55 1.84
N THR A 5 12.75 6.32 2.28
CA THR A 5 11.58 5.46 2.08
C THR A 5 10.31 6.16 1.61
N ILE A 6 9.68 5.63 0.56
CA ILE A 6 8.25 5.78 0.32
C ILE A 6 7.68 4.43 -0.13
N ALA A 7 7.18 3.65 0.83
CA ALA A 7 5.79 3.20 0.74
C ALA A 7 4.94 4.47 0.89
N PHE A 8 3.82 4.61 0.17
CA PHE A 8 3.10 5.89 -0.02
C PHE A 8 2.71 6.67 1.27
N GLY A 9 2.87 6.12 2.47
CA GLY A 9 2.88 6.86 3.73
C GLY A 9 4.22 6.74 4.45
N GLN A 10 4.91 7.87 4.69
CA GLN A 10 5.65 8.20 5.92
C GLN A 10 6.67 9.33 5.66
N PHE A 11 6.19 10.57 5.65
CA PHE A 11 7.01 11.69 6.11
C PHE A 11 6.39 12.25 7.38
N TYR A 12 7.19 12.25 8.45
CA TYR A 12 6.95 12.86 9.76
C TYR A 12 6.04 14.10 9.70
N ASN A 13 4.88 14.04 10.36
CA ASN A 13 4.21 15.19 10.94
C ASN A 13 3.39 14.74 12.17
N PRO A 14 3.53 15.36 13.35
CA PRO A 14 2.66 15.09 14.50
C PRO A 14 1.31 15.78 14.23
N ILE A 15 0.21 15.19 14.70
CA ILE A 15 -1.18 15.70 14.60
C ILE A 15 -1.89 15.23 13.30
N GLY A 16 -2.26 13.95 13.29
CA GLY A 16 -3.15 13.33 12.31
C GLY A 16 -3.40 11.88 12.73
N GLY A 17 -4.65 11.44 12.81
CA GLY A 17 -5.04 10.16 13.43
C GLY A 17 -4.66 8.90 12.64
N ILE A 18 -3.67 8.18 13.19
CA ILE A 18 -3.43 6.72 13.33
C ILE A 18 -3.94 5.78 12.20
N ASP A 19 -2.99 5.27 11.42
CA ASP A 19 -3.08 4.07 10.56
C ASP A 19 -2.57 2.83 11.31
N PHE A 20 -3.26 1.69 11.18
CA PHE A 20 -2.86 0.40 11.78
C PHE A 20 -1.91 -0.41 10.88
N ASP A 21 -1.79 -0.06 9.60
CA ASP A 21 -0.99 -0.84 8.64
C ASP A 21 0.41 -0.23 8.38
N HIS A 22 0.65 1.06 8.70
CA HIS A 22 1.91 1.77 8.38
C HIS A 22 2.39 2.84 9.42
N ASP A 23 2.42 2.58 10.75
CA ASP A 23 2.95 3.55 11.76
C ASP A 23 4.44 3.28 12.18
N PRO A 24 5.38 4.24 12.04
CA PRO A 24 6.77 4.12 12.51
C PRO A 24 7.01 4.73 13.91
N THR A 25 5.97 5.29 14.54
CA THR A 25 6.02 6.02 15.81
C THR A 25 5.26 5.36 16.95
N TYR A 26 5.34 4.03 17.06
CA TYR A 26 5.08 3.32 18.32
C TYR A 26 6.35 2.62 18.82
N ARG A 27 7.29 3.41 19.34
CA ARG A 27 8.29 2.86 20.28
C ARG A 27 7.51 2.31 21.49
N ARG A 28 7.27 0.99 21.47
CA ARG A 28 6.73 0.12 22.54
C ARG A 28 5.21 -0.05 22.54
N SER A 29 4.74 -1.11 21.88
CA SER A 29 3.72 -1.98 22.49
C SER A 29 3.83 -3.38 21.91
N ILE A 30 3.50 -4.34 22.75
CA ILE A 30 3.40 -5.75 22.46
C ILE A 30 2.27 -5.91 21.43
N GLU A 31 2.58 -5.90 20.14
CA GLU A 31 1.62 -6.28 19.09
C GLU A 31 1.47 -7.80 19.11
N LEU A 32 0.28 -8.25 19.50
CA LEU A 32 -0.12 -9.65 19.47
C LEU A 32 -0.24 -10.13 18.02
N ASP A 33 0.18 -11.36 17.76
CA ASP A 33 -0.02 -12.03 16.47
C ASP A 33 -1.52 -12.13 16.15
N ASN A 34 -1.89 -12.25 14.87
CA ASN A 34 -3.30 -12.39 14.46
C ASN A 34 -3.95 -13.58 15.19
N GLU A 35 -5.18 -13.37 15.67
CA GLU A 35 -5.98 -14.44 16.25
C GLU A 35 -6.38 -15.45 15.16
N GLU A 36 -6.34 -16.73 15.50
CA GLU A 36 -6.73 -17.80 14.57
C GLU A 36 -8.23 -17.70 14.25
N VAL A 37 -8.57 -17.73 12.96
CA VAL A 37 -9.96 -17.85 12.48
C VAL A 37 -10.26 -19.30 12.10
N LYS A 38 -11.54 -19.65 11.89
CA LYS A 38 -11.91 -20.99 11.47
C LYS A 38 -11.28 -21.35 10.13
N SER A 39 -10.85 -22.61 10.03
CA SER A 39 -10.36 -23.19 8.78
C SER A 39 -11.42 -23.11 7.69
N CYS A 40 -11.08 -22.55 6.53
CA CYS A 40 -11.92 -22.54 5.34
C CYS A 40 -11.20 -23.20 4.16
N SER A 41 -11.82 -24.22 3.57
CA SER A 41 -11.37 -24.89 2.35
C SER A 41 -12.39 -24.67 1.24
N VAL A 42 -11.95 -24.13 0.11
CA VAL A 42 -12.81 -23.80 -1.04
C VAL A 42 -12.38 -24.59 -2.27
N MET A 43 -13.35 -25.01 -3.07
CA MET A 43 -13.11 -25.68 -4.35
C MET A 43 -13.24 -24.68 -5.50
N ARG A 44 -12.22 -24.61 -6.37
CA ARG A 44 -12.19 -23.71 -7.55
C ARG A 44 -11.49 -24.40 -8.71
N GLU A 45 -12.15 -24.46 -9.87
CA GLU A 45 -11.59 -25.06 -11.10
C GLU A 45 -10.88 -26.41 -10.84
N ASP A 46 -11.58 -27.32 -10.13
CA ASP A 46 -11.10 -28.65 -9.73
C ASP A 46 -9.91 -28.68 -8.76
N ARG A 47 -9.54 -27.54 -8.16
CA ARG A 47 -8.50 -27.44 -7.13
C ARG A 47 -9.09 -27.05 -5.79
N GLU A 48 -8.54 -27.64 -4.73
CA GLU A 48 -8.85 -27.28 -3.34
C GLU A 48 -7.88 -26.21 -2.84
N PHE A 49 -8.41 -25.16 -2.24
CA PHE A 49 -7.63 -24.09 -1.61
C PHE A 49 -7.99 -23.99 -0.14
N LEU A 50 -7.03 -24.27 0.73
CA LEU A 50 -7.12 -23.98 2.16
C LEU A 50 -6.75 -22.51 2.39
N LEU A 51 -7.74 -21.65 2.68
CA LEU A 51 -7.53 -20.19 2.76
C LEU A 51 -6.59 -19.78 3.89
N ASN A 52 -6.62 -20.52 5.01
CA ASN A 52 -5.71 -20.32 6.15
C ASN A 52 -4.29 -20.82 5.89
N LYS A 53 -4.00 -21.39 4.71
CA LYS A 53 -2.68 -21.92 4.40
C LYS A 53 -1.65 -20.80 4.43
N LYS A 54 -0.65 -20.99 5.29
CA LYS A 54 0.59 -20.20 5.37
C LYS A 54 1.71 -20.93 4.62
N ASN A 55 2.79 -20.22 4.31
CA ASN A 55 3.94 -20.74 3.55
C ASN A 55 3.53 -21.27 2.17
N TYR A 56 2.65 -20.53 1.49
CA TYR A 56 2.23 -20.84 0.13
C TYR A 56 3.26 -20.36 -0.90
N SER A 57 3.22 -20.95 -2.09
CA SER A 57 4.04 -20.54 -3.23
C SER A 57 3.37 -19.44 -4.07
N LEU A 58 4.16 -18.74 -4.87
CA LEU A 58 3.62 -17.75 -5.81
C LEU A 58 2.63 -18.38 -6.82
N GLU A 59 2.90 -19.60 -7.26
CA GLU A 59 2.01 -20.33 -8.18
C GLU A 59 0.65 -20.62 -7.55
N GLU A 60 0.62 -20.96 -6.25
CA GLU A 60 -0.62 -21.16 -5.52
C GLU A 60 -1.41 -19.86 -5.36
N LEU A 61 -0.73 -18.76 -5.05
CA LEU A 61 -1.37 -17.43 -4.98
C LEU A 61 -1.98 -17.05 -6.33
N PHE A 62 -1.21 -17.18 -7.42
CA PHE A 62 -1.68 -16.89 -8.77
C PHE A 62 -2.84 -17.78 -9.17
N SER A 63 -2.79 -19.07 -8.80
CA SER A 63 -3.88 -20.01 -9.05
C SER A 63 -5.15 -19.57 -8.34
N LEU A 64 -5.09 -19.18 -7.06
CA LEU A 64 -6.26 -18.69 -6.31
C LEU A 64 -6.82 -17.39 -6.89
N VAL A 65 -5.96 -16.42 -7.19
CA VAL A 65 -6.37 -15.12 -7.75
C VAL A 65 -7.02 -15.32 -9.13
N SER A 66 -6.49 -16.25 -9.94
CA SER A 66 -7.01 -16.54 -11.29
C SER A 66 -8.36 -17.26 -11.32
N THR A 67 -8.93 -17.61 -10.17
CA THR A 67 -10.27 -18.23 -10.08
C THR A 67 -11.42 -17.27 -10.41
N THR A 68 -11.10 -15.97 -10.55
CA THR A 68 -12.02 -14.92 -10.97
C THR A 68 -11.56 -14.32 -12.31
N GLU A 69 -12.49 -13.80 -13.11
CA GLU A 69 -12.15 -13.14 -14.38
C GLU A 69 -11.32 -11.86 -14.17
N SER A 70 -11.59 -11.10 -13.11
CA SER A 70 -10.81 -9.91 -12.73
C SER A 70 -9.38 -10.28 -12.32
N GLY A 71 -9.23 -11.23 -11.39
CA GLY A 71 -7.91 -11.68 -10.93
C GLY A 71 -7.08 -12.35 -12.02
N LYS A 72 -7.70 -13.12 -12.94
CA LYS A 72 -7.02 -13.73 -14.09
C LYS A 72 -6.41 -12.68 -15.03
N LYS A 73 -7.06 -11.55 -15.24
CA LYS A 73 -6.51 -10.44 -16.04
C LYS A 73 -5.28 -9.83 -15.36
N VAL A 74 -5.36 -9.60 -14.05
CA VAL A 74 -4.24 -9.07 -13.25
C VAL A 74 -3.05 -10.02 -13.31
N VAL A 75 -3.24 -11.31 -13.00
CA VAL A 75 -2.17 -12.32 -13.02
C VAL A 75 -1.51 -12.39 -14.39
N LYS A 76 -2.27 -12.40 -15.48
CA LYS A 76 -1.73 -12.46 -16.84
C LYS A 76 -0.78 -11.30 -17.16
N GLU A 77 -1.15 -10.06 -16.82
CA GLU A 77 -0.29 -8.90 -17.09
C GLU A 77 0.92 -8.86 -16.14
N ILE A 78 0.76 -9.27 -14.88
CA ILE A 78 1.86 -9.42 -13.93
C ILE A 78 2.87 -10.48 -14.40
N GLU A 79 2.41 -11.64 -14.86
CA GLU A 79 3.27 -12.70 -15.42
C GLU A 79 4.09 -12.19 -16.61
N LYS A 80 3.47 -11.38 -17.48
CA LYS A 80 4.18 -10.73 -18.59
C LYS A 80 5.29 -9.81 -18.08
N LEU A 81 5.02 -8.97 -17.09
CA LEU A 81 6.05 -8.10 -16.48
C LEU A 81 7.18 -8.88 -15.80
N LEU A 82 6.86 -10.02 -15.17
CA LEU A 82 7.84 -10.92 -14.56
C LEU A 82 8.73 -11.59 -15.62
N ASN A 83 8.13 -12.10 -16.69
CA ASN A 83 8.83 -12.73 -17.81
C ASN A 83 9.75 -11.74 -18.54
N ASP A 84 9.30 -10.50 -18.71
CA ASP A 84 10.09 -9.39 -19.27
C ASP A 84 11.16 -8.85 -18.30
N LYS A 85 11.21 -9.35 -17.06
CA LYS A 85 12.09 -8.87 -15.97
C LYS A 85 11.91 -7.38 -15.63
N LYS A 86 10.71 -6.84 -15.89
CA LYS A 86 10.30 -5.47 -15.56
C LYS A 86 9.73 -5.36 -14.14
N LEU A 87 9.33 -6.49 -13.55
CA LEU A 87 8.82 -6.61 -12.19
C LEU A 87 9.52 -7.76 -11.47
N LYS A 88 9.55 -7.71 -10.14
CA LYS A 88 9.88 -8.84 -9.27
C LYS A 88 8.80 -9.04 -8.22
N ILE A 89 8.63 -10.28 -7.79
CA ILE A 89 7.89 -10.61 -6.57
C ILE A 89 8.85 -11.28 -5.61
N VAL A 90 8.90 -10.80 -4.37
CA VAL A 90 9.81 -11.31 -3.35
C VAL A 90 9.09 -11.47 -2.00
N ASN A 91 9.61 -12.34 -1.14
CA ASN A 91 9.04 -12.52 0.19
C ASN A 91 9.17 -11.23 1.02
N PHE A 92 8.05 -10.77 1.58
CA PHE A 92 8.01 -9.66 2.50
C PHE A 92 8.38 -10.16 3.90
N SER A 93 9.67 -10.33 4.16
CA SER A 93 10.11 -10.80 5.46
C SER A 93 9.91 -9.73 6.53
N LYS A 94 9.86 -10.16 7.79
CA LYS A 94 9.83 -9.26 8.95
C LYS A 94 10.97 -8.23 8.93
N SER A 95 12.18 -8.60 8.50
CA SER A 95 13.30 -7.66 8.45
C SER A 95 13.09 -6.56 7.41
N ILE A 96 12.50 -6.90 6.25
CA ILE A 96 12.18 -5.92 5.20
C ILE A 96 11.10 -4.95 5.71
N ARG A 97 10.02 -5.45 6.30
CA ARG A 97 8.97 -4.62 6.94
C ARG A 97 9.55 -3.64 7.96
N LEU A 98 10.32 -4.14 8.91
CA LEU A 98 10.92 -3.31 9.97
C LEU A 98 11.89 -2.26 9.40
N SER A 99 12.70 -2.63 8.40
CA SER A 99 13.60 -1.66 7.73
C SER A 99 12.87 -0.55 6.99
N ARG A 100 11.57 -0.76 6.69
CA ARG A 100 10.68 0.19 6.02
C ARG A 100 9.76 0.93 6.99
N GLY A 101 9.90 0.70 8.30
CA GLY A 101 9.04 1.32 9.31
C GLY A 101 7.60 0.79 9.28
N LEU A 102 7.41 -0.44 8.81
CA LEU A 102 6.09 -1.05 8.63
C LEU A 102 5.74 -2.02 9.75
N SER A 103 4.45 -2.10 10.04
CA SER A 103 3.84 -3.02 10.99
C SER A 103 4.11 -4.47 10.59
N LYS A 104 4.11 -5.40 11.55
CA LYS A 104 4.18 -6.84 11.20
C LYS A 104 2.96 -7.33 10.43
N LYS A 105 1.82 -6.61 10.53
CA LYS A 105 0.55 -6.96 9.90
C LYS A 105 0.47 -6.59 8.43
N THR A 106 1.42 -5.80 7.91
CA THR A 106 1.47 -5.44 6.49
C THR A 106 1.73 -6.69 5.64
N VAL A 107 0.71 -7.12 4.89
CA VAL A 107 0.74 -8.37 4.11
C VAL A 107 1.48 -8.20 2.78
N ALA A 108 1.33 -7.06 2.12
CA ALA A 108 1.94 -6.79 0.83
C ALA A 108 2.39 -5.33 0.71
N LEU A 109 3.28 -5.05 -0.24
CA LEU A 109 3.76 -3.71 -0.59
C LEU A 109 4.32 -3.69 -2.01
N TYR A 110 3.94 -2.73 -2.83
CA TYR A 110 4.62 -2.40 -4.08
C TYR A 110 5.64 -1.28 -3.90
N ASP A 111 6.82 -1.43 -4.51
CA ASP A 111 7.89 -0.44 -4.54
C ASP A 111 8.47 -0.31 -5.96
N PHE A 112 8.05 0.74 -6.66
CA PHE A 112 8.54 1.05 -8.02
C PHE A 112 9.90 1.76 -8.02
N THR A 113 10.38 2.24 -6.87
CA THR A 113 11.61 3.05 -6.78
C THR A 113 12.89 2.21 -6.84
N LEU A 114 12.76 0.90 -6.68
CA LEU A 114 13.85 -0.05 -6.81
C LEU A 114 14.31 -0.18 -8.27
N LYS A 115 15.59 -0.58 -8.46
CA LYS A 115 16.18 -0.82 -9.79
C LYS A 115 15.29 -1.70 -10.68
N THR A 116 14.63 -2.68 -10.07
CA THR A 116 13.50 -3.37 -10.69
C THR A 116 12.32 -3.18 -9.75
N PRO A 117 11.20 -2.58 -10.20
CA PRO A 117 9.98 -2.52 -9.43
C PRO A 117 9.65 -3.87 -8.78
N THR A 118 9.23 -3.86 -7.53
CA THR A 118 9.06 -5.09 -6.75
C THR A 118 7.76 -5.07 -5.96
N ILE A 119 6.98 -6.14 -6.07
CA ILE A 119 5.90 -6.44 -5.12
C ILE A 119 6.49 -7.36 -4.04
N PHE A 120 6.40 -6.92 -2.79
CA PHE A 120 6.67 -7.71 -1.61
C PHE A 120 5.37 -8.37 -1.15
N ILE A 121 5.38 -9.68 -0.91
CA ILE A 121 4.23 -10.43 -0.40
C ILE A 121 4.67 -11.28 0.78
N ASN A 122 3.93 -11.25 1.88
CA ASN A 122 4.18 -12.12 3.02
C ASN A 122 3.65 -13.52 2.74
N PHE A 123 4.51 -14.42 2.29
CA PHE A 123 4.14 -15.82 2.06
C PHE A 123 3.86 -16.58 3.37
N GLU A 124 4.20 -16.00 4.53
CA GLU A 124 3.93 -16.56 5.85
C GLU A 124 2.53 -16.20 6.38
N ASP A 125 1.80 -15.30 5.71
CA ASP A 125 0.39 -15.01 6.01
C ASP A 125 -0.55 -16.02 5.34
N GLU A 126 -1.84 -15.91 5.64
CA GLU A 126 -2.87 -16.76 5.06
C GLU A 126 -3.11 -16.38 3.58
N ILE A 127 -3.08 -17.39 2.70
CA ILE A 127 -3.22 -17.19 1.25
C ILE A 127 -4.53 -16.49 0.86
N GLY A 128 -5.61 -16.73 1.62
CA GLY A 128 -6.90 -16.07 1.42
C GLY A 128 -6.78 -14.54 1.51
N LEU A 129 -6.26 -14.03 2.63
CA LEU A 129 -6.03 -12.59 2.78
C LEU A 129 -5.01 -12.04 1.77
N ALA A 130 -3.91 -12.77 1.56
CA ALA A 130 -2.86 -12.33 0.65
C ALA A 130 -3.34 -12.16 -0.79
N ALA A 131 -4.35 -12.91 -1.23
CA ALA A 131 -4.94 -12.76 -2.56
C ALA A 131 -5.52 -11.35 -2.79
N HIS A 132 -6.26 -10.80 -1.84
CA HIS A 132 -6.85 -9.47 -1.95
C HIS A 132 -5.76 -8.38 -1.99
N PHE A 133 -4.79 -8.45 -1.08
CA PHE A 133 -3.70 -7.48 -1.03
C PHE A 133 -2.76 -7.59 -2.22
N PHE A 134 -2.54 -8.80 -2.74
CA PHE A 134 -1.79 -8.97 -3.98
C PHE A 134 -2.44 -8.24 -5.15
N VAL A 135 -3.77 -8.35 -5.31
CA VAL A 135 -4.48 -7.64 -6.40
C VAL A 135 -4.33 -6.12 -6.25
N HIS A 136 -4.37 -5.59 -5.03
CA HIS A 136 -4.09 -4.18 -4.75
C HIS A 136 -2.69 -3.77 -5.22
N GLU A 137 -1.65 -4.45 -4.73
CA GLU A 137 -0.26 -4.10 -5.07
C GLU A 137 0.09 -4.37 -6.54
N ALA A 138 -0.51 -5.41 -7.13
CA ALA A 138 -0.40 -5.69 -8.55
C ALA A 138 -1.04 -4.58 -9.39
N THR A 139 -2.14 -3.98 -8.93
CA THR A 139 -2.77 -2.86 -9.62
C THR A 139 -1.86 -1.65 -9.64
N HIS A 140 -1.18 -1.33 -8.53
CA HIS A 140 -0.13 -0.30 -8.55
C HIS A 140 0.97 -0.61 -9.56
N ALA A 141 1.41 -1.87 -9.65
CA ALA A 141 2.42 -2.27 -10.63
C ALA A 141 1.98 -2.18 -12.10
N LEU A 142 0.67 -2.16 -12.36
CA LEU A 142 0.07 -2.04 -13.68
C LEU A 142 -0.37 -0.60 -14.01
N ASP A 143 -0.21 0.33 -13.07
CA ASP A 143 -0.57 1.72 -13.25
C ASP A 143 0.60 2.52 -13.83
N ASP A 144 0.54 2.75 -15.14
CA ASP A 144 1.57 3.48 -15.89
C ASP A 144 1.69 4.96 -15.47
N LEU A 145 0.73 5.52 -14.72
CA LEU A 145 0.79 6.90 -14.25
C LEU A 145 1.71 7.06 -13.03
N ILE A 146 1.88 6.02 -12.21
CA ILE A 146 2.66 6.12 -10.96
C ILE A 146 4.10 6.64 -11.20
N PRO A 147 4.87 6.12 -12.17
CA PRO A 147 6.19 6.65 -12.47
C PRO A 147 6.18 8.11 -12.89
N GLU A 148 5.24 8.52 -13.74
CA GLU A 148 5.14 9.90 -14.26
C GLU A 148 4.75 10.89 -13.15
N GLU A 149 3.76 10.53 -12.33
CA GLU A 149 3.31 11.31 -11.18
C GLU A 149 4.41 11.47 -10.12
N TYR A 150 5.20 10.41 -9.89
CA TYR A 150 6.34 10.49 -9.00
C TYR A 150 7.42 11.45 -9.50
N GLU A 151 7.65 11.54 -10.81
CA GLU A 151 8.58 12.54 -11.35
C GLU A 151 8.11 13.96 -11.04
N VAL A 152 6.80 14.22 -11.13
CA VAL A 152 6.18 15.50 -10.76
C VAL A 152 6.34 15.76 -9.26
N ASP A 153 6.06 14.78 -8.40
CA ASP A 153 6.26 14.91 -6.95
C ASP A 153 7.71 15.25 -6.61
N MET A 154 8.66 14.62 -7.31
CA MET A 154 10.09 14.86 -7.11
C MET A 154 10.53 16.26 -7.57
N ILE A 155 9.87 16.86 -8.57
CA ILE A 155 10.13 18.25 -8.96
C ILE A 155 9.77 19.19 -7.81
N TYR A 156 8.57 19.07 -7.25
CA TYR A 156 8.12 19.94 -6.17
C TYR A 156 8.86 19.67 -4.85
N TYR A 157 9.20 18.42 -4.58
CA TYR A 157 10.06 18.06 -3.45
C TYR A 157 11.44 18.71 -3.56
N LYS A 158 12.09 18.64 -4.74
CA LYS A 158 13.39 19.27 -4.99
C LYS A 158 13.30 20.80 -4.85
N ALA A 159 12.26 21.42 -5.40
CA ALA A 159 12.03 22.86 -5.23
C ALA A 159 11.93 23.23 -3.75
N TYR A 160 11.16 22.49 -2.95
CA TYR A 160 11.08 22.68 -1.51
C TYR A 160 12.45 22.57 -0.83
N LYS A 161 13.25 21.54 -1.17
CA LYS A 161 14.61 21.37 -0.64
C LYS A 161 15.56 22.51 -1.05
N ASP A 162 15.43 23.02 -2.27
CA ASP A 162 16.24 24.15 -2.75
C ASP A 162 15.92 25.44 -2.00
N PHE A 163 14.64 25.71 -1.69
CA PHE A 163 14.24 26.84 -0.85
C PHE A 163 14.69 26.68 0.60
N GLN A 164 14.61 25.47 1.18
CA GLN A 164 15.17 25.20 2.51
C GLN A 164 16.66 25.56 2.56
N LYS A 165 17.43 25.14 1.55
CA LYS A 165 18.85 25.45 1.44
C LYS A 165 19.10 26.95 1.22
N LEU A 166 18.35 27.59 0.33
CA LEU A 166 18.45 29.03 0.07
C LEU A 166 18.25 29.86 1.35
N PHE A 167 17.35 29.42 2.23
CA PHE A 167 17.06 30.10 3.49
C PHE A 167 17.92 29.62 4.66
N GLY A 168 18.83 28.66 4.45
CA GLY A 168 19.76 28.15 5.46
C GLY A 168 19.12 27.21 6.49
N LEU A 169 17.95 26.64 6.18
CA LEU A 169 17.23 25.70 7.05
C LEU A 169 17.84 24.30 7.04
N ASP A 170 18.71 23.99 6.07
CA ASP A 170 19.49 22.75 6.05
C ASP A 170 20.64 22.78 7.06
N THR A 171 21.21 23.97 7.33
CA THR A 171 22.26 24.17 8.34
C THR A 171 21.70 24.56 9.71
N GLU A 172 20.64 25.37 9.74
CA GLU A 172 19.99 25.85 10.96
C GLU A 172 18.48 25.63 10.87
N PRO A 173 17.97 24.41 11.14
CA PRO A 173 16.55 24.08 10.98
C PRO A 173 15.59 24.92 11.83
N MET A 174 16.10 25.50 12.93
CA MET A 174 15.34 26.33 13.87
C MET A 174 15.52 27.84 13.62
N LYS A 175 16.13 28.22 12.49
CA LYS A 175 16.35 29.62 12.15
C LYS A 175 15.01 30.34 11.98
N ASP A 176 14.89 31.50 12.61
CA ASP A 176 13.77 32.40 12.38
C ASP A 176 13.79 32.93 10.95
N LEU A 177 12.70 32.66 10.23
CA LEU A 177 12.49 33.16 8.89
C LEU A 177 11.90 34.57 8.93
N THR A 178 12.30 35.41 7.98
CA THR A 178 11.59 36.67 7.73
C THR A 178 10.16 36.41 7.24
N PRO A 179 9.20 37.35 7.38
CA PRO A 179 7.83 37.15 6.90
C PRO A 179 7.75 36.72 5.43
N TYR A 180 8.58 37.30 4.56
CA TYR A 180 8.68 36.92 3.16
C TYR A 180 9.17 35.48 2.97
N GLN A 181 10.18 35.05 3.72
CA GLN A 181 10.70 33.69 3.64
C GLN A 181 9.67 32.66 4.15
N THR A 182 8.96 32.99 5.23
CA THR A 182 7.86 32.16 5.74
C THR A 182 6.78 31.98 4.67
N GLU A 183 6.30 33.06 4.06
CA GLU A 183 5.28 33.01 3.00
C GLU A 183 5.73 32.15 1.80
N VAL A 184 6.99 32.32 1.37
CA VAL A 184 7.54 31.51 0.26
C VAL A 184 7.65 30.03 0.66
N MET A 185 8.11 29.73 1.87
CA MET A 185 8.22 28.35 2.36
C MET A 185 6.86 27.68 2.47
N GLU A 186 5.85 28.37 3.01
CA GLU A 186 4.48 27.88 3.11
C GLU A 186 3.91 27.59 1.72
N ARG A 187 4.03 28.52 0.76
CA ARG A 187 3.54 28.31 -0.60
C ARG A 187 4.19 27.12 -1.31
N VAL A 188 5.50 26.97 -1.18
CA VAL A 188 6.24 25.85 -1.82
C VAL A 188 5.91 24.54 -1.12
N TRP A 189 5.76 24.54 0.20
CA TRP A 189 5.29 23.38 0.96
C TRP A 189 3.88 22.96 0.54
N ASP A 190 2.94 23.90 0.49
CA ASP A 190 1.55 23.63 0.10
C ASP A 190 1.46 23.10 -1.33
N THR A 191 2.28 23.61 -2.25
CA THR A 191 2.36 23.09 -3.61
C THR A 191 2.87 21.65 -3.63
N LYS A 192 3.97 21.36 -2.91
CA LYS A 192 4.52 20.01 -2.78
C LYS A 192 3.49 19.05 -2.17
N GLU A 193 2.79 19.46 -1.11
CA GLU A 193 1.76 18.63 -0.48
C GLU A 193 0.55 18.43 -1.40
N LEU A 194 0.09 19.46 -2.13
CA LEU A 194 -1.03 19.34 -3.07
C LEU A 194 -0.82 18.19 -4.06
N TYR A 195 0.31 18.18 -4.78
CA TYR A 195 0.58 17.15 -5.79
C TYR A 195 0.76 15.76 -5.18
N ARG A 196 1.56 15.66 -4.10
CA ARG A 196 1.73 14.39 -3.38
C ARG A 196 0.38 13.80 -2.96
N ASN A 197 -0.51 14.61 -2.41
CA ASN A 197 -1.81 14.15 -1.93
C ASN A 197 -2.73 13.72 -3.08
N ILE A 198 -2.77 14.49 -4.18
CA ILE A 198 -3.55 14.15 -5.37
C ILE A 198 -3.09 12.81 -5.97
N HIS A 199 -1.79 12.65 -6.21
CA HIS A 199 -1.26 11.44 -6.83
C HIS A 199 -1.42 10.22 -5.92
N SER A 200 -1.15 10.38 -4.61
CA SER A 200 -1.35 9.30 -3.63
C SER A 200 -2.82 8.88 -3.58
N TYR A 201 -3.76 9.84 -3.49
CA TYR A 201 -5.18 9.50 -3.47
C TYR A 201 -5.62 8.79 -4.74
N ARG A 202 -5.21 9.27 -5.91
CA ARG A 202 -5.56 8.67 -7.20
C ARG A 202 -5.03 7.25 -7.32
N ALA A 203 -3.75 7.01 -6.98
CA ALA A 203 -3.12 5.69 -7.02
C ALA A 203 -3.87 4.71 -6.12
N GLU A 204 -4.08 5.07 -4.86
CA GLU A 204 -4.75 4.21 -3.89
C GLU A 204 -6.21 3.98 -4.24
N ARG A 205 -6.93 5.02 -4.68
CA ARG A 205 -8.32 4.88 -5.13
C ARG A 205 -8.44 3.87 -6.26
N PHE A 206 -7.56 3.97 -7.26
CA PHE A 206 -7.54 3.05 -8.39
C PHE A 206 -7.24 1.61 -7.93
N ALA A 207 -6.24 1.40 -7.08
CA ALA A 207 -5.90 0.10 -6.53
C ALA A 207 -7.02 -0.51 -5.67
N PHE A 208 -7.66 0.29 -4.81
CA PHE A 208 -8.81 -0.16 -4.01
C PHE A 208 -10.03 -0.46 -4.87
N ASP A 209 -10.25 0.24 -5.98
CA ASP A 209 -11.36 -0.09 -6.89
C ASP A 209 -11.14 -1.45 -7.54
N GLN A 210 -9.92 -1.77 -7.99
CA GLN A 210 -9.62 -3.09 -8.55
C GLN A 210 -9.64 -4.20 -7.50
N GLN A 211 -9.11 -3.93 -6.29
CA GLN A 211 -9.25 -4.83 -5.15
C GLN A 211 -10.71 -5.08 -4.81
N GLY A 212 -11.56 -4.05 -4.86
CA GLY A 212 -12.99 -4.12 -4.59
C GLY A 212 -13.72 -5.03 -5.58
N VAL A 213 -13.46 -4.87 -6.88
CA VAL A 213 -14.00 -5.74 -7.93
C VAL A 213 -13.58 -7.20 -7.72
N PHE A 214 -12.29 -7.45 -7.48
CA PHE A 214 -11.82 -8.81 -7.19
C PHE A 214 -12.46 -9.40 -5.92
N THR A 215 -12.60 -8.57 -4.88
CA THR A 215 -13.21 -8.96 -3.61
C THR A 215 -14.68 -9.32 -3.80
N GLU A 216 -15.42 -8.55 -4.60
CA GLU A 216 -16.79 -8.88 -4.94
C GLU A 216 -16.88 -10.22 -5.70
N ASP A 217 -16.06 -10.38 -6.75
CA ASP A 217 -16.04 -11.59 -7.56
C ASP A 217 -15.75 -12.84 -6.73
N ILE A 218 -14.75 -12.81 -5.85
CA ILE A 218 -14.33 -13.98 -5.07
C ILE A 218 -15.29 -14.32 -3.92
N LEU A 219 -16.01 -13.32 -3.39
CA LEU A 219 -16.99 -13.51 -2.32
C LEU A 219 -18.38 -13.90 -2.84
N ASN A 220 -18.64 -13.76 -4.15
CA ASN A 220 -19.90 -14.16 -4.78
C ASN A 220 -20.05 -15.67 -4.99
N PHE A 221 -19.02 -16.47 -4.70
CA PHE A 221 -19.11 -17.91 -4.72
C PHE A 221 -19.87 -18.44 -3.49
N ASP A 222 -20.63 -19.52 -3.67
CA ASP A 222 -21.38 -20.19 -2.59
C ASP A 222 -20.48 -21.14 -1.78
N ASP A 223 -19.65 -20.58 -0.90
CA ASP A 223 -18.76 -21.32 0.01
C ASP A 223 -18.33 -20.48 1.23
N CYS A 224 -17.36 -20.99 2.01
CA CYS A 224 -16.93 -20.41 3.28
C CYS A 224 -16.04 -19.15 3.17
N TYR A 225 -15.67 -18.68 1.97
CA TYR A 225 -14.76 -17.54 1.84
C TYR A 225 -15.32 -16.28 2.53
N MET A 226 -16.61 -15.99 2.34
CA MET A 226 -17.24 -14.84 2.98
C MET A 226 -17.24 -14.94 4.51
N ASP A 227 -17.58 -16.11 5.06
CA ASP A 227 -17.51 -16.35 6.50
C ASP A 227 -16.09 -16.17 7.05
N TYR A 228 -15.08 -16.63 6.30
CA TYR A 228 -13.66 -16.47 6.62
C TYR A 228 -13.25 -15.00 6.68
N VAL A 229 -13.66 -14.18 5.69
CA VAL A 229 -13.38 -12.74 5.67
C VAL A 229 -14.10 -12.02 6.81
N GLU A 230 -15.38 -12.33 7.06
CA GLU A 230 -16.15 -11.69 8.13
C GLU A 230 -15.62 -12.03 9.53
N GLU A 231 -15.11 -13.25 9.73
CA GLU A 231 -14.42 -13.60 10.98
C GLU A 231 -13.15 -12.76 11.18
N HIS A 232 -12.32 -12.61 10.14
CA HIS A 232 -11.14 -11.73 10.18
C HIS A 232 -11.49 -10.27 10.45
N LYS A 233 -12.58 -9.74 9.88
CA LYS A 233 -13.07 -8.39 10.21
C LYS A 233 -13.40 -8.25 11.69
N LYS A 234 -14.03 -9.28 12.26
CA LYS A 234 -14.48 -9.28 13.66
C LYS A 234 -13.33 -9.42 14.66
N VAL A 235 -12.42 -10.37 14.44
CA VAL A 235 -11.41 -10.75 15.45
C VAL A 235 -10.06 -10.05 15.21
N ASN A 236 -9.69 -9.85 13.94
CA ASN A 236 -8.40 -9.27 13.57
C ASN A 236 -8.52 -7.80 13.12
N GLY A 237 -9.73 -7.26 13.04
CA GLY A 237 -9.97 -5.88 12.62
C GLY A 237 -9.66 -5.63 11.15
N LEU A 238 -9.74 -6.67 10.32
CA LEU A 238 -9.48 -6.57 8.87
C LEU A 238 -10.36 -5.47 8.26
N LYS A 239 -9.73 -4.57 7.49
CA LYS A 239 -10.42 -3.52 6.72
C LYS A 239 -10.43 -3.92 5.26
N LEU A 240 -11.37 -4.78 4.90
CA LEU A 240 -11.60 -5.21 3.52
C LEU A 240 -13.02 -4.80 3.09
N TYR A 241 -13.11 -4.09 1.97
CA TYR A 241 -14.37 -3.55 1.45
C TYR A 241 -14.52 -3.92 -0.01
N VAL A 242 -15.76 -4.19 -0.43
CA VAL A 242 -16.11 -4.25 -1.86
C VAL A 242 -16.07 -2.83 -2.44
N GLU A 243 -16.63 -1.86 -1.71
CA GLU A 243 -16.51 -0.43 -2.02
C GLU A 243 -15.77 0.27 -0.88
N THR A 244 -14.46 0.47 -1.05
CA THR A 244 -13.64 1.13 -0.03
C THR A 244 -14.06 2.58 0.13
N PRO A 245 -14.43 3.07 1.34
CA PRO A 245 -14.80 4.46 1.52
C PRO A 245 -13.56 5.37 1.45
N ASP A 246 -13.70 6.56 0.85
CA ASP A 246 -12.58 7.52 0.76
C ASP A 246 -11.99 7.88 2.13
N SER A 247 -12.82 7.89 3.18
CA SER A 247 -12.32 8.12 4.55
C SER A 247 -11.30 7.08 4.99
N HIS A 248 -11.40 5.84 4.52
CA HIS A 248 -10.41 4.82 4.78
C HIS A 248 -9.09 5.17 4.08
N ILE A 249 -9.13 5.50 2.79
CA ILE A 249 -7.96 5.90 2.00
C ILE A 249 -7.28 7.13 2.61
N PHE A 250 -8.06 8.17 2.94
CA PHE A 250 -7.50 9.37 3.55
C PHE A 250 -6.78 9.09 4.87
N ASN A 251 -7.38 8.27 5.73
CA ASN A 251 -6.83 7.96 7.03
C ASN A 251 -5.60 7.03 6.92
N ALA A 252 -5.66 6.01 6.08
CA ALA A 252 -4.60 5.03 5.94
C ALA A 252 -3.32 5.65 5.34
N TYR A 253 -3.46 6.54 4.37
CA TYR A 253 -2.31 7.11 3.63
C TYR A 253 -1.94 8.53 4.07
N GLY A 254 -2.58 9.03 5.14
CA GLY A 254 -2.33 10.37 5.68
C GLY A 254 -2.58 11.47 4.65
N ILE A 255 -3.59 11.28 3.80
CA ILE A 255 -3.94 12.22 2.72
C ILE A 255 -4.81 13.33 3.31
N ASP A 256 -4.35 14.57 3.18
CA ASP A 256 -5.09 15.74 3.60
C ASP A 256 -6.18 16.08 2.58
N ARG A 257 -7.44 15.92 3.02
CA ARG A 257 -8.65 16.14 2.23
C ARG A 257 -8.74 17.54 1.66
N LYS A 258 -8.08 18.54 2.25
CA LYS A 258 -8.11 19.92 1.73
C LYS A 258 -7.51 20.01 0.31
N TYR A 259 -6.67 19.05 -0.07
CA TYR A 259 -6.02 19.01 -1.38
C TYR A 259 -6.79 18.19 -2.43
N ILE A 260 -7.78 17.40 -2.00
CA ILE A 260 -8.59 16.56 -2.89
C ILE A 260 -9.91 17.31 -3.15
N GLN A 261 -9.99 17.99 -4.30
CA GLN A 261 -11.20 18.71 -4.70
C GLN A 261 -12.31 17.73 -5.10
N LYS A 262 -13.55 18.02 -4.69
CA LYS A 262 -14.75 17.32 -5.18
C LYS A 262 -15.13 17.76 -6.58
#